data_AF-Q7UF41-F1
#
_entry.id   AF-Q7UF41-F1
#
_cell.length_a   1.000
_cell.length_b   1.000
_cell.length_c   1.000
_cell.angle_alpha   90.00
_cell.angle_beta   90.00
_cell.angle_gamma   90.00
#
_symmetry.space_group_name_H-M   'P 1'
#
loop_
_entity.id
_entity.type
_entity.pdbx_description
1 polymer ?
#
loop_
_entity_poly.entity_id
_entity_poly.type
_entity_poly.pdbx_seq_one_letter_code
_entity_poly.pdbx_strand_id
1 'polypeptide(L)'
;MNRGNVLMVVVVLVGCVWRGLWLSAGVTNSTSVADVTRTELLRQITDELKTRGHVAGPQNLQSVQVLAYFGDASSAEPSVAASRSWKLNSVQRFDPNAEVWIVSGADGKPGWDGWDDNQNGTVDDLSELGAAWSDDHCLTPLDSGYEQVDPVYSRIINRGTFVPSDFESFAADHSFNPDESEHQPHSWRVTFVDQAAAEFR
;
A
#
# COMPACT_ATOMS: atom_id res chain seq x y z
N MET A 1 3.51 43.12 12.39
CA MET A 1 3.27 41.66 12.29
C MET A 1 1.88 41.37 12.82
N ASN A 2 1.00 40.77 12.01
CA ASN A 2 -0.32 40.33 12.49
C ASN A 2 -0.16 39.22 13.53
N ARG A 3 -1.02 39.20 14.56
CA ARG A 3 -1.01 38.20 15.63
C ARG A 3 -1.03 36.75 15.10
N GLY A 4 -1.66 36.52 13.95
CA GLY A 4 -1.64 35.22 13.26
C GLY A 4 -0.24 34.75 12.82
N ASN A 5 0.61 35.67 12.35
CA ASN A 5 1.97 35.31 11.91
C ASN A 5 2.87 34.95 13.10
N VAL A 6 2.66 35.59 14.26
CA VAL A 6 3.42 35.28 15.48
C VAL A 6 3.05 33.90 15.99
N LEU A 7 1.75 33.57 16.04
CA LEU A 7 1.30 32.25 16.47
C LEU A 7 1.81 31.13 15.56
N MET A 8 1.77 31.31 14.23
CA MET A 8 2.28 30.33 13.28
C MET A 8 3.78 30.06 13.50
N VAL A 9 4.59 31.11 13.67
CA VAL A 9 6.03 30.97 13.93
C VAL A 9 6.28 30.21 15.23
N VAL A 10 5.52 30.48 16.29
CA VAL A 10 5.63 29.76 17.56
C VAL A 10 5.28 28.27 17.40
N VAL A 11 4.20 27.93 16.70
CA VAL A 11 3.81 26.53 16.46
C VAL A 11 4.88 25.78 15.65
N VAL A 12 5.43 26.41 14.62
CA VAL A 12 6.53 25.82 13.82
C VAL A 12 7.77 25.57 14.69
N LEU A 13 8.17 26.55 15.50
CA LEU A 13 9.34 26.41 16.38
C LEU A 13 9.15 25.31 17.44
N VAL A 14 7.96 25.21 18.05
CA VAL A 14 7.64 24.13 18.99
C VAL A 14 7.71 22.77 18.28
N GLY A 15 7.19 22.66 17.06
CA GLY A 15 7.32 21.45 16.24
C GLY A 15 8.77 21.08 15.93
N CYS A 16 9.62 22.06 15.58
CA CYS A 16 11.04 21.85 15.33
C CYS A 16 11.79 21.37 16.59
N VAL A 17 11.53 21.99 17.75
CA VAL A 17 12.15 21.60 19.03
C VAL A 17 11.69 20.20 19.43
N TRP A 18 10.38 19.92 19.31
CA TRP A 18 9.83 18.58 19.57
C TRP A 18 10.48 17.52 18.68
N ARG A 19 10.61 17.79 17.37
CA ARG A 19 11.28 16.88 16.44
C ARG A 19 12.76 16.69 16.78
N GLY A 20 13.47 17.75 17.16
CA GLY A 20 14.86 17.68 17.59
C GLY A 20 15.05 16.80 18.83
N LEU A 21 14.17 16.95 19.83
CA LEU A 21 14.14 16.11 21.03
C LEU A 21 13.88 14.64 20.67
N TRP A 22 12.91 14.38 19.79
CA TRP A 22 12.57 13.03 19.32
C TRP A 22 13.74 12.33 18.64
N LEU A 23 14.47 13.04 17.77
CA LEU A 23 15.67 12.52 17.11
C LEU A 23 16.82 12.30 18.10
N SER A 24 17.01 13.20 19.06
CA SER A 24 18.05 13.06 20.10
C SER A 24 17.81 11.90 21.06
N ALA A 25 16.54 11.48 21.22
CA ALA A 25 16.15 10.30 22.00
C ALA A 25 16.40 8.98 21.26
N GLY A 26 17.05 9.01 20.09
CA GLY A 26 17.37 7.82 19.30
C GLY A 26 16.20 7.28 18.49
N VAL A 27 15.08 8.01 18.42
CA VAL A 27 13.98 7.59 17.56
C VAL A 27 14.33 7.91 16.11
N THR A 28 14.41 6.86 15.28
CA THR A 28 14.89 6.96 13.91
C THR A 28 14.05 7.91 13.07
N ASN A 29 14.70 8.67 12.19
CA ASN A 29 14.05 9.57 11.23
C ASN A 29 13.42 8.76 10.07
N SER A 30 12.53 7.83 10.41
CA SER A 30 11.89 6.90 9.47
C SER A 30 11.15 7.61 8.33
N THR A 31 10.61 8.81 8.59
CA THR A 31 9.94 9.63 7.57
C THR A 31 10.91 10.14 6.51
N SER A 32 12.08 10.67 6.90
CA SER A 32 13.07 11.13 5.92
C SER A 32 13.64 9.98 5.09
N VAL A 33 13.80 8.80 5.69
CA VAL A 33 14.24 7.60 4.97
C VAL A 33 13.15 7.18 3.97
N ALA A 34 11.89 7.16 4.37
CA ALA A 34 10.77 6.84 3.49
C ALA A 34 10.64 7.82 2.31
N ASP A 35 10.81 9.13 2.55
CA ASP A 35 10.74 10.16 1.51
C ASP A 35 11.87 10.03 0.47
N VAL A 36 13.11 9.81 0.94
CA VAL A 36 14.26 9.56 0.06
C VAL A 36 14.07 8.26 -0.71
N THR A 37 13.62 7.20 -0.04
CA THR A 37 13.28 5.90 -0.65
C THR A 37 12.28 6.08 -1.79
N ARG A 38 11.16 6.75 -1.50
CA ARG A 38 10.11 6.99 -2.47
C ARG A 38 10.64 7.77 -3.67
N THR A 39 11.42 8.83 -3.42
CA THR A 39 11.99 9.66 -4.49
C THR A 39 12.88 8.84 -5.43
N GLU A 40 13.74 7.99 -4.87
CA GLU A 40 14.63 7.13 -5.64
C GLU A 40 13.88 6.04 -6.43
N LEU A 41 12.88 5.40 -5.83
CA LEU A 41 12.07 4.39 -6.52
C LEU A 41 11.22 5.00 -7.64
N LEU A 42 10.64 6.19 -7.43
CA LEU A 42 9.94 6.92 -8.48
C LEU A 42 10.88 7.33 -9.63
N ARG A 43 12.14 7.66 -9.32
CA ARG A 43 13.16 7.92 -10.34
C ARG A 43 13.43 6.66 -11.17
N GLN A 44 13.58 5.49 -10.53
CA GLN A 44 13.76 4.21 -11.24
C GLN A 44 12.57 3.87 -12.14
N ILE A 45 11.34 4.07 -11.67
CA ILE A 45 10.13 3.91 -12.51
C ILE A 45 10.20 4.84 -13.72
N THR A 46 10.56 6.10 -13.51
CA THR A 46 10.67 7.09 -14.60
C THR A 46 11.73 6.67 -15.62
N ASP A 47 12.87 6.17 -15.17
CA ASP A 47 13.96 5.71 -16.04
C ASP A 47 13.56 4.44 -16.81
N GLU A 48 12.80 3.52 -16.19
CA GLU A 48 12.25 2.34 -16.85
C GLU A 48 11.23 2.72 -17.93
N LEU A 49 10.30 3.63 -17.62
CA LEU A 49 9.31 4.16 -18.56
C LEU A 49 9.97 4.81 -19.78
N LYS A 50 11.07 5.56 -19.57
CA LYS A 50 11.87 6.15 -20.65
C LYS A 50 12.59 5.09 -21.46
N THR A 51 13.21 4.11 -20.80
CA THR A 51 13.99 3.05 -21.46
C THR A 51 13.12 2.21 -22.40
N ARG A 52 11.88 1.95 -22.02
CA ARG A 52 10.88 1.27 -22.86
C ARG A 52 10.23 2.15 -23.93
N GLY A 53 10.54 3.45 -23.94
CA GLY A 53 10.03 4.39 -24.94
C GLY A 53 8.58 4.85 -24.72
N HIS A 54 8.00 4.65 -23.54
CA HIS A 54 6.62 5.04 -23.28
C HIS A 54 6.42 6.55 -23.10
N VAL A 55 7.47 7.28 -22.72
CA VAL A 55 7.35 8.71 -22.36
C VAL A 55 8.58 9.51 -22.79
N ALA A 56 8.32 10.63 -23.49
CA ALA A 56 9.33 11.59 -23.92
C ALA A 56 9.48 12.79 -22.96
N GLY A 57 8.58 12.93 -21.98
CA GLY A 57 8.48 14.09 -21.08
C GLY A 57 8.42 13.74 -19.59
N PRO A 58 8.47 14.75 -18.71
CA PRO A 58 8.38 14.56 -17.26
C PRO A 58 7.01 13.98 -16.88
N GLN A 59 7.03 12.95 -16.03
CA GLN A 59 5.83 12.25 -15.58
C GLN A 59 5.39 12.74 -14.21
N ASN A 60 4.08 12.96 -14.06
CA ASN A 60 3.49 13.21 -12.75
C ASN A 60 3.17 11.88 -12.07
N LEU A 61 4.12 11.36 -11.27
CA LEU A 61 3.94 10.15 -10.48
C LEU A 61 3.51 10.44 -9.03
N GLN A 62 3.01 11.65 -8.74
CA GLN A 62 2.69 12.04 -7.36
C GLN A 62 1.57 11.20 -6.75
N SER A 63 0.63 10.72 -7.57
CA SER A 63 -0.49 9.86 -7.17
C SER A 63 -0.09 8.39 -7.02
N VAL A 64 1.09 7.98 -7.51
CA VAL A 64 1.54 6.59 -7.43
C VAL A 64 1.96 6.27 -5.99
N GLN A 65 1.34 5.23 -5.43
CA GLN A 65 1.73 4.65 -4.15
C GLN A 65 2.94 3.75 -4.36
N VAL A 66 3.98 3.92 -3.54
CA VAL A 66 5.19 3.10 -3.58
C VAL A 66 5.32 2.35 -2.27
N LEU A 67 5.36 1.02 -2.35
CA LEU A 67 5.66 0.15 -1.21
C LEU A 67 7.06 -0.45 -1.42
N ALA A 68 7.86 -0.46 -0.36
CA ALA A 68 9.20 -1.02 -0.36
C ALA A 68 9.36 -1.92 0.87
N TYR A 69 9.73 -3.17 0.64
CA TYR A 69 10.01 -4.13 1.72
C TYR A 69 11.51 -4.22 1.97
N PHE A 70 11.90 -3.96 3.22
CA PHE A 70 13.27 -4.06 3.69
C PHE A 70 13.45 -5.40 4.40
N GLY A 71 14.42 -6.20 3.95
CA GLY A 71 14.69 -7.51 4.55
C GLY A 71 15.24 -7.44 5.97
N ASP A 72 15.92 -6.34 6.31
CA ASP A 72 16.59 -6.19 7.60
C ASP A 72 16.47 -4.75 8.13
N ALA A 73 15.33 -4.43 8.74
CA ALA A 73 15.12 -3.17 9.45
C ALA A 73 15.96 -3.04 10.74
N SER A 74 16.73 -4.09 11.12
CA SER A 74 17.54 -4.09 12.34
C SER A 74 18.98 -3.62 12.13
N SER A 75 19.43 -3.50 10.87
CA SER A 75 20.76 -2.99 10.56
C SER A 75 20.83 -1.46 10.69
N ALA A 76 21.84 -0.97 11.41
CA ALA A 76 22.04 0.45 11.75
C ALA A 76 22.37 1.36 10.54
N GLU A 77 22.35 0.83 9.32
CA GLU A 77 22.57 1.53 8.05
C GLU A 77 21.31 1.42 7.16
N PRO A 78 20.18 2.05 7.53
CA PRO A 78 18.88 1.81 6.88
C PRO A 78 18.66 2.68 5.63
N SER A 79 19.72 3.11 4.95
CA SER A 79 19.56 4.02 3.80
C SER A 79 19.42 3.23 2.50
N VAL A 80 18.37 3.52 1.74
CA VAL A 80 18.17 3.07 0.35
C VAL A 80 19.38 3.35 -0.54
N ALA A 81 20.15 4.40 -0.24
CA ALA A 81 21.38 4.74 -0.93
C ALA A 81 22.45 3.62 -0.88
N ALA A 82 22.36 2.70 0.09
CA ALA A 82 23.27 1.57 0.22
C ALA A 82 22.79 0.31 -0.52
N SER A 83 21.46 0.10 -0.69
CA SER A 83 20.94 -1.01 -1.50
C SER A 83 21.06 -0.66 -2.98
N ARG A 84 21.99 -1.33 -3.67
CA ARG A 84 22.28 -1.10 -5.09
C ARG A 84 21.30 -1.75 -6.05
N SER A 85 20.22 -2.37 -5.55
CA SER A 85 19.41 -3.27 -6.37
C SER A 85 17.99 -3.42 -5.81
N TRP A 86 17.15 -2.42 -6.07
CA TRP A 86 15.71 -2.56 -5.91
C TRP A 86 15.14 -3.26 -7.14
N LYS A 87 14.35 -4.31 -6.92
CA LYS A 87 13.64 -4.99 -7.99
C LYS A 87 12.16 -4.66 -7.90
N LEU A 88 11.59 -4.24 -9.03
CA LEU A 88 10.15 -4.14 -9.19
C LEU A 88 9.54 -5.54 -8.96
N ASN A 89 8.72 -5.66 -7.93
CA ASN A 89 8.10 -6.92 -7.53
C ASN A 89 6.69 -7.06 -8.12
N SER A 90 5.88 -6.01 -8.02
CA SER A 90 4.51 -6.02 -8.53
C SER A 90 4.01 -4.62 -8.88
N VAL A 91 3.07 -4.59 -9.83
CA VAL A 91 2.32 -3.41 -10.24
C VAL A 91 0.84 -3.72 -9.97
N GLN A 92 0.14 -2.77 -9.38
CA GLN A 92 -1.23 -2.93 -8.95
C GLN A 92 -2.03 -1.69 -9.31
N ARG A 93 -3.28 -1.90 -9.71
CA ARG A 93 -4.21 -0.83 -10.07
C ARG A 93 -5.37 -0.84 -9.10
N PHE A 94 -5.82 0.32 -8.64
CA PHE A 94 -7.04 0.41 -7.87
C PHE A 94 -8.24 0.19 -8.81
N ASP A 95 -9.10 -0.75 -8.45
CA ASP A 95 -10.37 -0.99 -9.12
C ASP A 95 -11.52 -0.73 -8.12
N PRO A 96 -12.37 0.29 -8.36
CA PRO A 96 -13.47 0.63 -7.46
C PRO A 96 -14.53 -0.47 -7.34
N ASN A 97 -14.56 -1.43 -8.27
CA ASN A 97 -15.54 -2.52 -8.28
C ASN A 97 -14.98 -3.83 -7.72
N ALA A 98 -13.66 -3.94 -7.57
CA ALA A 98 -13.02 -5.14 -7.04
C ALA A 98 -13.53 -5.45 -5.62
N GLU A 99 -13.88 -6.70 -5.41
CA GLU A 99 -14.53 -7.17 -4.19
C GLU A 99 -13.50 -7.48 -3.11
N VAL A 100 -13.87 -7.18 -1.88
CA VAL A 100 -13.17 -7.66 -0.69
C VAL A 100 -14.11 -8.61 0.01
N TRP A 101 -13.72 -9.87 0.06
CA TRP A 101 -14.48 -10.93 0.69
C TRP A 101 -14.07 -11.06 2.15
N ILE A 102 -15.01 -11.45 2.99
CA ILE A 102 -14.70 -12.06 4.29
C ILE A 102 -15.07 -13.53 4.20
N VAL A 103 -14.18 -14.37 4.71
CA VAL A 103 -14.29 -15.83 4.72
C VAL A 103 -13.98 -16.37 6.10
N SER A 104 -14.49 -17.55 6.40
CA SER A 104 -14.12 -18.31 7.59
C SER A 104 -12.63 -18.60 7.65
N GLY A 105 -12.10 -18.71 8.86
CA GLY A 105 -10.71 -19.05 9.07
C GLY A 105 -10.41 -20.54 8.95
N ALA A 106 -9.49 -20.99 9.79
CA ALA A 106 -8.97 -22.35 9.78
C ALA A 106 -9.99 -23.38 10.29
N ASP A 107 -10.92 -22.98 11.17
CA ASP A 107 -12.00 -23.85 11.65
C ASP A 107 -13.10 -24.09 10.60
N GLY A 108 -13.16 -23.25 9.56
CA GLY A 108 -14.17 -23.30 8.50
C GLY A 108 -15.57 -22.88 8.97
N LYS A 109 -15.67 -22.18 10.11
CA LYS A 109 -16.91 -21.70 10.71
C LYS A 109 -16.97 -20.17 10.62
N PRO A 110 -18.14 -19.58 10.39
CA PRO A 110 -18.28 -18.13 10.44
C PRO A 110 -18.31 -17.67 11.88
N GLY A 111 -17.53 -16.65 12.22
CA GLY A 111 -17.48 -16.16 13.59
C GLY A 111 -16.78 -17.13 14.55
N TRP A 112 -17.32 -17.31 15.75
CA TRP A 112 -16.82 -18.26 16.74
C TRP A 112 -17.52 -19.61 16.60
N ASP A 113 -16.78 -20.69 16.37
CA ASP A 113 -17.33 -22.05 16.27
C ASP A 113 -18.25 -22.40 17.45
N GLY A 114 -19.52 -22.66 17.12
CA GLY A 114 -20.54 -23.08 18.06
C GLY A 114 -21.16 -21.95 18.89
N TRP A 115 -20.91 -20.69 18.54
CA TRP A 115 -21.42 -19.51 19.23
C TRP A 115 -22.34 -18.66 18.33
N ASP A 116 -23.38 -18.08 18.93
CA ASP A 116 -24.30 -17.15 18.25
C ASP A 116 -23.79 -15.71 18.43
N ASP A 117 -22.89 -15.27 17.55
CA ASP A 117 -22.13 -14.01 17.70
C ASP A 117 -23.00 -12.76 17.56
N ASN A 118 -24.06 -12.85 16.77
CA ASN A 118 -24.96 -11.74 16.49
C ASN A 118 -26.28 -11.83 17.31
N GLN A 119 -26.45 -12.88 18.11
CA GLN A 119 -27.60 -13.15 18.98
C GLN A 119 -28.93 -13.27 18.20
N ASN A 120 -28.89 -13.82 16.98
CA ASN A 120 -30.07 -13.98 16.13
C ASN A 120 -30.79 -15.32 16.33
N GLY A 121 -30.24 -16.21 17.16
CA GLY A 121 -30.76 -17.55 17.47
C GLY A 121 -30.25 -18.65 16.54
N THR A 122 -29.37 -18.34 15.58
CA THR A 122 -28.72 -19.29 14.67
C THR A 122 -27.23 -19.24 14.90
N VAL A 123 -26.63 -20.40 15.15
CA VAL A 123 -25.19 -20.56 15.37
C VAL A 123 -24.51 -20.91 14.06
N ASP A 124 -23.29 -20.41 13.87
CA ASP A 124 -22.44 -20.60 12.69
C ASP A 124 -23.12 -20.15 11.39
N ASP A 125 -23.80 -19.00 11.41
CA ASP A 125 -24.44 -18.44 10.21
C ASP A 125 -23.53 -17.45 9.46
N LEU A 126 -23.75 -17.29 8.15
CA LEU A 126 -22.93 -16.39 7.31
C LEU A 126 -22.90 -14.94 7.81
N SER A 127 -23.89 -14.52 8.59
CA SER A 127 -23.95 -13.15 9.07
C SER A 127 -23.01 -12.90 10.25
N GLU A 128 -22.49 -13.96 10.87
CA GLU A 128 -21.51 -13.96 11.97
C GLU A 128 -20.07 -13.72 11.53
N LEU A 129 -19.76 -13.88 10.23
CA LEU A 129 -18.42 -13.62 9.67
C LEU A 129 -17.87 -12.25 10.11
N GLY A 130 -16.66 -12.23 10.65
CA GLY A 130 -16.00 -11.02 11.15
C GLY A 130 -16.35 -10.68 12.59
N ALA A 131 -16.84 -11.66 13.36
CA ALA A 131 -16.96 -11.54 14.81
C ALA A 131 -15.61 -11.14 15.43
N ALA A 132 -15.66 -10.36 16.51
CA ALA A 132 -14.43 -10.00 17.19
C ALA A 132 -13.75 -11.26 17.74
N TRP A 133 -12.44 -11.40 17.52
CA TRP A 133 -11.62 -12.53 17.95
C TRP A 133 -11.89 -13.88 17.26
N SER A 134 -12.73 -13.93 16.21
CA SER A 134 -12.75 -15.10 15.33
C SER A 134 -11.46 -15.21 14.50
N ASP A 135 -11.28 -16.32 13.81
CA ASP A 135 -10.20 -16.52 12.85
C ASP A 135 -10.62 -16.15 11.40
N ASP A 136 -11.81 -15.57 11.24
CA ASP A 136 -12.28 -15.01 9.98
C ASP A 136 -11.27 -14.00 9.44
N HIS A 137 -11.12 -13.98 8.12
CA HIS A 137 -10.17 -13.09 7.47
C HIS A 137 -10.71 -12.52 6.16
N CYS A 138 -10.14 -11.40 5.77
CA CYS A 138 -10.48 -10.74 4.52
C CYS A 138 -9.57 -11.24 3.40
N LEU A 139 -10.15 -11.46 2.23
CA LEU A 139 -9.42 -11.77 1.00
C LEU A 139 -9.67 -10.67 -0.04
N THR A 140 -8.58 -10.17 -0.59
CA THR A 140 -8.54 -9.25 -1.73
C THR A 140 -7.96 -9.97 -2.96
N PRO A 141 -8.11 -9.42 -4.17
CA PRO A 141 -7.53 -10.01 -5.39
C PRO A 141 -6.00 -10.18 -5.38
N LEU A 142 -5.31 -9.62 -4.39
CA LEU A 142 -3.87 -9.78 -4.20
C LEU A 142 -3.51 -10.95 -3.28
N ASP A 143 -4.48 -11.51 -2.58
CA ASP A 143 -4.27 -12.57 -1.60
C ASP A 143 -4.41 -13.95 -2.24
N SER A 144 -3.56 -14.89 -1.82
CA SER A 144 -3.71 -16.30 -2.18
C SER A 144 -5.03 -16.83 -1.63
N GLY A 145 -5.77 -17.61 -2.42
CA GLY A 145 -7.09 -18.12 -1.99
C GLY A 145 -8.26 -17.33 -2.59
N TYR A 146 -8.04 -16.10 -3.08
CA TYR A 146 -9.12 -15.24 -3.56
C TYR A 146 -9.94 -15.86 -4.70
N GLU A 147 -9.28 -16.50 -5.66
CA GLU A 147 -9.96 -17.15 -6.79
C GLU A 147 -10.73 -18.42 -6.38
N GLN A 148 -10.46 -18.96 -5.19
CA GLN A 148 -11.11 -20.16 -4.65
C GLN A 148 -12.27 -19.83 -3.71
N VAL A 149 -12.57 -18.55 -3.48
CA VAL A 149 -13.68 -18.13 -2.61
C VAL A 149 -15.01 -18.63 -3.18
N ASP A 150 -15.75 -19.38 -2.37
CA ASP A 150 -17.11 -19.81 -2.68
C ASP A 150 -18.11 -18.77 -2.13
N PRO A 151 -18.89 -18.08 -2.98
CA PRO A 151 -19.91 -17.12 -2.54
C PRO A 151 -20.99 -17.71 -1.63
N VAL A 152 -21.14 -19.04 -1.58
CA VAL A 152 -22.07 -19.73 -0.68
C VAL A 152 -21.59 -19.68 0.78
N TYR A 153 -20.28 -19.64 1.02
CA TYR A 153 -19.66 -19.67 2.35
C TYR A 153 -18.97 -18.35 2.73
N SER A 154 -19.25 -17.28 2.01
CA SER A 154 -18.53 -16.01 2.15
C SER A 154 -19.44 -14.82 1.84
N ARG A 155 -18.99 -13.62 2.19
CA ARG A 155 -19.71 -12.39 1.83
C ARG A 155 -18.76 -11.25 1.44
N ILE A 156 -19.24 -10.38 0.56
CA ILE A 156 -18.54 -9.15 0.21
C ILE A 156 -18.76 -8.15 1.33
N ILE A 157 -17.66 -7.69 1.95
CA ILE A 157 -17.71 -6.64 2.99
C ILE A 157 -17.36 -5.27 2.46
N ASN A 158 -16.68 -5.19 1.31
CA ASN A 158 -16.32 -3.94 0.68
C ASN A 158 -16.12 -4.08 -0.83
N ARG A 159 -16.19 -2.97 -1.56
CA ARG A 159 -15.74 -2.84 -2.95
C ARG A 159 -14.73 -1.70 -3.04
N GLY A 160 -13.77 -1.84 -3.93
CA GLY A 160 -12.68 -0.88 -4.08
C GLY A 160 -11.42 -1.37 -3.41
N THR A 161 -10.55 -2.01 -4.20
CA THR A 161 -9.23 -2.44 -3.71
C THR A 161 -8.23 -2.47 -4.87
N PHE A 162 -6.96 -2.74 -4.55
CA PHE A 162 -5.93 -2.94 -5.55
C PHE A 162 -6.04 -4.34 -6.15
N VAL A 163 -5.92 -4.43 -7.47
CA VAL A 163 -5.88 -5.68 -8.23
C VAL A 163 -4.51 -5.86 -8.90
N PRO A 164 -4.08 -7.11 -9.18
CA PRO A 164 -2.89 -7.35 -9.98
C PRO A 164 -2.99 -6.63 -11.33
N SER A 165 -1.89 -6.05 -11.77
CA SER A 165 -1.76 -5.45 -13.09
C SER A 165 -0.34 -5.62 -13.61
N ASP A 166 -0.09 -5.14 -14.81
CA ASP A 166 1.23 -5.19 -15.45
C ASP A 166 1.81 -3.80 -15.65
N PHE A 167 3.12 -3.76 -15.87
CA PHE A 167 3.83 -2.51 -16.06
C PHE A 167 3.43 -1.81 -17.36
N GLU A 168 2.99 -2.56 -18.38
CA GLU A 168 2.59 -1.99 -19.68
C GLU A 168 1.29 -1.19 -19.54
N SER A 169 0.33 -1.71 -18.79
CA SER A 169 -0.93 -1.03 -18.45
C SER A 169 -0.66 0.22 -17.61
N PHE A 170 0.26 0.11 -16.64
CA PHE A 170 0.72 1.27 -15.87
C PHE A 170 1.37 2.33 -16.77
N ALA A 171 2.25 1.91 -17.67
CA ALA A 171 2.96 2.78 -18.59
C ALA A 171 2.01 3.46 -19.59
N ALA A 172 1.01 2.74 -20.09
CA ALA A 172 -0.02 3.27 -20.97
C ALA A 172 -0.84 4.36 -20.27
N ASP A 173 -1.27 4.13 -19.02
CA ASP A 173 -2.04 5.11 -18.24
C ASP A 173 -1.25 6.40 -17.93
N HIS A 174 0.08 6.30 -17.88
CA HIS A 174 0.99 7.43 -17.68
C HIS A 174 1.64 7.93 -18.98
N SER A 175 1.25 7.40 -20.14
CA SER A 175 1.71 7.96 -21.41
C SER A 175 0.92 9.25 -21.68
N PHE A 176 1.62 10.39 -21.65
CA PHE A 176 0.98 11.70 -21.82
C PHE A 176 0.36 11.82 -23.21
N ASN A 177 -0.97 11.87 -23.29
CA ASN A 177 -1.70 12.31 -24.48
C ASN A 177 -2.13 13.78 -24.28
N PRO A 178 -1.49 14.76 -24.95
CA PRO A 178 -1.81 16.18 -24.78
C PRO A 178 -3.25 16.54 -25.16
N ASP A 179 -3.92 15.71 -25.96
CA ASP A 179 -5.26 15.96 -26.45
C ASP A 179 -6.37 15.46 -25.50
N GLU A 180 -6.02 14.75 -24.42
CA GLU A 180 -6.99 14.22 -23.45
C GLU A 180 -6.99 15.04 -22.16
N SER A 181 -7.71 16.18 -22.18
CA SER A 181 -7.82 17.07 -21.01
C SER A 181 -8.65 16.49 -19.84
N GLU A 182 -9.26 15.31 -19.99
CA GLU A 182 -10.17 14.71 -19.01
C GLU A 182 -9.71 13.35 -18.47
N HIS A 183 -8.52 12.86 -18.83
CA HIS A 183 -8.06 11.58 -18.30
C HIS A 183 -7.76 11.70 -16.81
N GLN A 184 -8.58 11.06 -15.98
CA GLN A 184 -8.28 10.86 -14.57
C GLN A 184 -7.44 9.59 -14.46
N PRO A 185 -6.11 9.71 -14.24
CA PRO A 185 -5.26 8.54 -14.15
C PRO A 185 -5.76 7.65 -13.02
N HIS A 186 -5.67 6.34 -13.24
CA HIS A 186 -6.03 5.39 -12.21
C HIS A 186 -5.11 5.55 -10.99
N SER A 187 -5.58 5.15 -9.81
CA SER A 187 -4.71 5.08 -8.65
C SER A 187 -3.84 3.83 -8.76
N TRP A 188 -2.53 4.00 -8.85
CA TRP A 188 -1.58 2.90 -8.99
C TRP A 188 -0.76 2.68 -7.72
N ARG A 189 -0.39 1.42 -7.50
CA ARG A 189 0.56 1.01 -6.48
C ARG A 189 1.65 0.16 -7.11
N VAL A 190 2.89 0.49 -6.79
CA VAL A 190 4.07 -0.22 -7.26
C VAL A 190 4.85 -0.72 -6.06
N THR A 191 5.19 -2.00 -6.05
CA THR A 191 5.89 -2.65 -4.94
C THR A 191 7.30 -3.02 -5.36
N PHE A 192 8.27 -2.67 -4.52
CA PHE A 192 9.67 -3.05 -4.68
C PHE A 192 10.12 -3.97 -3.55
N VAL A 193 11.03 -4.86 -3.90
CA VAL A 193 11.76 -5.69 -2.94
C VAL A 193 13.25 -5.40 -3.08
N ASP A 194 13.95 -5.38 -1.95
CA ASP A 194 15.39 -5.33 -1.93
C ASP A 194 15.95 -6.66 -2.45
N GLN A 195 16.72 -6.63 -3.54
CA GLN A 195 17.24 -7.85 -4.16
C GLN A 195 18.18 -8.62 -3.21
N ALA A 196 18.91 -7.90 -2.35
CA ALA A 196 19.75 -8.53 -1.33
C ALA A 196 18.93 -9.34 -0.32
N ALA A 197 17.66 -8.98 -0.09
CA ALA A 197 16.75 -9.72 0.77
C ALA A 197 16.01 -10.87 0.04
N ALA A 198 15.86 -10.76 -1.28
CA ALA A 198 15.17 -11.75 -2.10
C ALA A 198 16.00 -13.02 -2.33
N GLU A 199 17.33 -12.93 -2.30
CA GLU A 199 18.24 -14.07 -2.51
C GLU A 199 18.32 -15.04 -1.31
N PHE A 200 17.77 -14.66 -0.15
CA PHE A 200 17.79 -15.47 1.09
C PHE A 200 16.42 -16.07 1.47
N ARG A 201 15.41 -15.99 0.60
CA ARG A 201 14.10 -16.65 0.78
C ARG A 201 13.94 -17.83 -0.18
#